data_AF-X1JYT6-F1
#
_entry.id   AF-X1JYT6-F1
#
_cell.length_a   1.000
_cell.length_b   1.000
_cell.length_c   1.000
_cell.angle_alpha   90.00
_cell.angle_beta   90.00
_cell.angle_gamma   90.00
#
_symmetry.space_group_name_H-M   'P 1'
#
loop_
_entity.id
_entity.type
_entity.pdbx_description
1 polymer ?
#
loop_
_entity_poly.entity_id
_entity_poly.type
_entity_poly.pdbx_seq_one_letter_code
_entity_poly.pdbx_strand_id
1 'polypeptide(L)'
;LKEAVNKIEKDYDFILIDCPPALGLLTINALTATKEVIIPIQCEYYALEGLGQLLSTINLVKKNLNDKLKIKGVIMTMYDPRIKLAGQVIEEVKNYFSEKVY
;
A
#
# COMPACT_ATOMS: atom_id res chain seq x y z
N LEU A 1 11.33 1.18 -14.02
CA LEU A 1 11.84 1.40 -12.63
C LEU A 1 12.60 0.19 -12.08
N LYS A 2 12.05 -1.03 -12.12
CA LYS A 2 12.69 -2.26 -11.61
C LYS A 2 14.15 -2.45 -12.03
N GLU A 3 14.45 -2.29 -13.32
CA GLU A 3 15.83 -2.41 -13.83
C GLU A 3 16.79 -1.37 -13.24
N ALA A 4 16.31 -0.16 -12.98
CA ALA A 4 17.13 0.89 -12.37
C ALA A 4 17.41 0.57 -10.90
N VAL A 5 16.40 0.11 -10.16
CA VAL A 5 16.54 -0.30 -8.75
C VAL A 5 17.50 -1.48 -8.62
N ASN A 6 17.40 -2.49 -9.48
CA ASN A 6 18.29 -3.67 -9.45
C ASN A 6 19.79 -3.31 -9.58
N LYS A 7 20.13 -2.19 -10.23
CA LYS A 7 21.53 -1.75 -10.39
C LYS A 7 22.12 -1.23 -9.08
N ILE A 8 21.30 -0.69 -8.18
CA ILE A 8 21.72 -0.04 -6.93
C ILE A 8 21.29 -0.83 -5.69
N GLU A 9 20.55 -1.93 -5.85
CA GLU A 9 19.96 -2.68 -4.72
C GLU A 9 21.00 -3.14 -3.69
N LYS A 10 22.23 -3.42 -4.11
CA LYS A 10 23.31 -3.88 -3.23
C LYS A 10 24.00 -2.75 -2.45
N ASP A 11 23.74 -1.51 -2.83
CA ASP A 11 24.41 -0.34 -2.25
C ASP A 11 23.64 0.23 -1.05
N TYR A 12 22.43 -0.25 -0.78
CA TYR A 12 21.55 0.24 0.28
C TYR A 12 20.89 -0.91 1.04
N ASP A 13 20.76 -0.77 2.36
CA ASP A 13 19.99 -1.72 3.17
C ASP A 13 18.49 -1.64 2.86
N PHE A 14 18.00 -0.43 2.59
CA PHE A 14 16.59 -0.16 2.29
C PHE A 14 16.45 0.89 1.18
N ILE A 15 15.47 0.68 0.30
CA ILE A 15 15.05 1.63 -0.72
C ILE A 15 13.55 1.89 -0.51
N LEU A 16 13.20 3.15 -0.26
CA LEU A 16 11.81 3.60 -0.13
C LEU A 16 11.38 4.26 -1.43
N ILE A 17 10.21 3.88 -1.95
CA ILE A 17 9.64 4.45 -3.17
C ILE A 17 8.31 5.09 -2.80
N ASP A 18 8.28 6.41 -2.85
CA ASP A 18 7.04 7.18 -2.66
C ASP A 18 6.21 7.17 -3.96
N CYS A 19 4.93 6.87 -3.83
CA CYS A 19 4.03 6.71 -4.96
C CYS A 19 3.11 7.93 -5.08
N PRO A 20 2.81 8.40 -6.30
CA PRO A 20 1.77 9.41 -6.47
C PRO A 20 0.40 8.85 -6.04
N PRO A 21 -0.57 9.72 -5.71
CA PRO A 21 -1.90 9.29 -5.24
C PRO A 21 -2.73 8.56 -6.30
N ALA A 22 -2.29 8.55 -7.56
CA ALA A 22 -2.99 7.90 -8.67
C ALA A 22 -2.51 6.45 -8.89
N LEU A 23 -3.41 5.52 -9.17
CA LEU A 23 -3.12 4.11 -9.51
C LEU A 23 -2.70 3.93 -10.99
N GLY A 24 -1.85 4.83 -11.48
CA GLY A 24 -1.36 4.85 -12.87
C GLY A 24 -0.06 4.09 -13.10
N LEU A 25 0.57 4.33 -14.26
CA LEU A 25 1.82 3.68 -14.67
C LEU A 25 2.98 3.86 -13.67
N LEU A 26 3.06 5.00 -12.98
CA LEU A 26 4.10 5.26 -12.00
C LEU A 26 3.97 4.34 -10.78
N THR A 27 2.76 4.22 -10.23
CA THR A 27 2.45 3.33 -9.11
C THR A 27 2.63 1.88 -9.50
N ILE A 28 2.21 1.47 -10.70
CA ILE A 28 2.47 0.11 -11.21
C ILE A 28 3.98 -0.16 -11.31
N ASN A 29 4.77 0.80 -11.79
CA ASN A 29 6.22 0.69 -11.84
C ASN A 29 6.85 0.52 -10.45
N ALA A 30 6.38 1.28 -9.46
CA ALA A 30 6.83 1.18 -8.07
C ALA A 30 6.49 -0.18 -7.45
N LEU A 31 5.25 -0.64 -7.59
CA LEU A 31 4.82 -1.97 -7.12
C LEU A 31 5.58 -3.12 -7.81
N THR A 32 5.96 -2.93 -9.08
CA THR A 32 6.75 -3.92 -9.82
C THR A 32 8.22 -3.98 -9.37
N ALA A 33 8.74 -2.87 -8.83
CA ALA A 33 10.13 -2.73 -8.40
C ALA A 33 10.38 -3.04 -6.92
N THR A 34 9.32 -3.20 -6.11
CA THR A 34 9.41 -3.36 -4.65
C THR A 34 9.19 -4.81 -4.21
N LYS A 35 9.73 -5.18 -3.05
CA LYS A 35 9.46 -6.48 -2.41
C LYS A 35 8.20 -6.42 -1.56
N GLU A 36 8.02 -5.30 -0.87
CA GLU A 36 6.90 -5.09 0.03
C GLU A 36 6.30 -3.70 -0.14
N VAL A 37 5.01 -3.56 0.14
CA VAL A 37 4.28 -2.28 0.12
C VAL A 37 3.65 -2.01 1.50
N ILE A 38 3.71 -0.74 1.91
CA ILE A 38 2.99 -0.19 3.06
C ILE A 38 1.87 0.68 2.53
N ILE A 39 0.66 0.53 3.09
CA ILE A 39 -0.52 1.26 2.64
C ILE A 39 -0.94 2.25 3.74
N PRO A 40 -0.71 3.56 3.56
CA PRO A 40 -1.28 4.56 4.46
C PRO A 40 -2.78 4.73 4.18
N ILE A 41 -3.62 4.60 5.21
CA ILE A 41 -5.07 4.80 5.11
C ILE A 41 -5.49 5.92 6.07
N GLN A 42 -6.04 6.98 5.49
CA GLN A 42 -6.62 8.08 6.23
C GLN A 42 -7.94 7.64 6.87
N CYS A 43 -8.18 7.99 8.14
CA CYS A 43 -9.37 7.58 8.89
C CYS A 43 -10.63 8.40 8.52
N GLU A 44 -10.96 8.49 7.23
CA GLU A 44 -12.07 9.30 6.69
C GLU A 44 -13.01 8.50 5.78
N TYR A 45 -14.16 9.09 5.42
CA TYR A 45 -15.26 8.41 4.72
C TYR A 45 -14.85 7.78 3.38
N TYR A 46 -14.00 8.45 2.60
CA TYR A 46 -13.59 7.98 1.27
C TYR A 46 -12.50 6.91 1.29
N ALA A 47 -11.97 6.56 2.47
CA ALA A 47 -10.86 5.64 2.61
C ALA A 47 -11.16 4.22 2.10
N LEU A 48 -12.42 3.78 2.22
CA LEU A 48 -12.83 2.42 1.92
C LEU A 48 -13.05 2.18 0.43
N GLU A 49 -13.55 3.19 -0.28
CA GLU A 49 -13.82 3.08 -1.72
C GLU A 49 -12.51 2.92 -2.52
N GLY A 50 -11.49 3.72 -2.20
CA GLY A 50 -10.17 3.62 -2.82
C GLY A 50 -9.43 2.33 -2.47
N LEU A 51 -9.71 1.74 -1.31
CA LEU A 51 -9.02 0.55 -0.82
C LEU A 51 -9.26 -0.67 -1.71
N GLY A 52 -10.50 -0.87 -2.17
CA GLY A 52 -10.84 -1.96 -3.08
C GLY A 52 -10.09 -1.88 -4.41
N GLN A 53 -9.99 -0.67 -4.97
CA GLN A 53 -9.25 -0.43 -6.22
C GLN A 53 -7.74 -0.66 -6.05
N LEU A 54 -7.17 -0.19 -4.94
CA LEU A 54 -5.77 -0.43 -4.60
C LEU A 54 -5.47 -1.93 -4.47
N LEU A 55 -6.30 -2.67 -3.73
CA LEU A 55 -6.15 -4.12 -3.55
C LEU A 55 -6.24 -4.87 -4.89
N SER A 56 -7.20 -4.51 -5.74
CA SER A 56 -7.32 -5.08 -7.10
C SER A 56 -6.06 -4.83 -7.92
N THR A 57 -5.52 -3.61 -7.87
CA THR A 57 -4.29 -3.22 -8.58
C THR A 57 -3.08 -3.99 -8.08
N ILE A 58 -2.89 -4.09 -6.76
CA ILE A 58 -1.82 -4.88 -6.16
C ILE A 58 -1.92 -6.35 -6.57
N ASN A 59 -3.12 -6.93 -6.55
CA ASN A 59 -3.33 -8.32 -6.98
C ASN A 59 -3.01 -8.52 -8.47
N LEU A 60 -3.37 -7.57 -9.32
CA LEU A 60 -3.05 -7.62 -10.75
C LEU A 60 -1.54 -7.54 -10.98
N VAL A 61 -0.85 -6.62 -10.31
CA VAL A 61 0.62 -6.50 -10.37
C VAL A 61 1.27 -7.79 -9.86
N LYS A 62 0.79 -8.31 -8.73
CA LYS A 62 1.31 -9.55 -8.15
C LYS A 62 1.17 -10.73 -9.10
N LYS A 63 0.02 -10.87 -9.76
CA LYS A 63 -0.25 -11.97 -10.69
C LYS A 63 0.58 -11.89 -11.98
N ASN A 64 0.81 -10.69 -12.52
CA ASN A 64 1.33 -10.54 -13.89
C ASN A 64 2.76 -9.99 -13.96
N LEU A 65 3.25 -9.27 -12.95
CA LEU A 65 4.49 -8.48 -13.02
C LEU A 65 5.46 -8.72 -11.86
N ASN A 66 4.95 -9.01 -10.66
CA ASN A 66 5.76 -9.17 -9.45
C ASN A 66 5.13 -10.12 -8.43
N ASP A 67 5.27 -11.42 -8.67
CA ASP A 67 4.77 -12.52 -7.82
C ASP A 67 5.26 -12.46 -6.36
N LYS A 68 6.42 -11.86 -6.13
CA LYS A 68 7.05 -11.68 -4.82
C LYS A 68 6.50 -10.51 -4.01
N LEU A 69 5.65 -9.65 -4.60
CA LEU A 69 5.08 -8.50 -3.91
C LEU A 69 4.23 -8.93 -2.71
N LYS A 70 4.54 -8.35 -1.55
CA LYS A 70 3.81 -8.57 -0.30
C LYS A 70 3.28 -7.26 0.27
N ILE A 71 2.09 -7.31 0.85
CA ILE A 71 1.62 -6.23 1.71
C ILE A 71 2.32 -6.41 3.07
N LYS A 72 3.20 -5.47 3.41
CA LYS A 72 3.89 -5.42 4.70
C LYS A 72 2.91 -5.08 5.81
N GLY A 73 2.08 -4.08 5.54
CA GLY A 73 0.91 -3.77 6.32
C GLY A 73 0.31 -2.42 5.99
N VAL A 74 -0.63 -2.04 6.82
CA VAL A 74 -1.46 -0.85 6.69
C VAL A 74 -1.19 0.05 7.87
N ILE A 75 -1.00 1.33 7.61
CA ILE A 75 -0.79 2.35 8.63
C ILE A 75 -2.02 3.24 8.66
N MET A 76 -2.68 3.31 9.82
CA MET A 76 -3.78 4.25 10.00
C MET A 76 -3.22 5.66 10.19
N THR A 77 -3.57 6.59 9.29
CA THR A 77 -3.11 7.97 9.31
C THR A 77 -4.24 8.93 9.66
N MET A 78 -3.87 10.10 10.20
CA MET A 78 -4.81 11.16 10.64
C MET A 78 -5.92 10.64 11.56
N TYR A 79 -5.58 9.70 12.44
CA TYR A 79 -6.52 9.17 13.43
C TYR A 79 -6.89 10.24 14.47
N ASP A 80 -8.19 10.50 14.62
CA ASP A 80 -8.75 11.32 15.70
C ASP A 80 -9.77 10.49 16.50
N PRO A 81 -9.50 10.17 17.78
CA PRO A 81 -10.37 9.33 18.60
C PRO A 81 -11.73 9.98 18.91
N ARG A 82 -11.89 11.29 18.70
CA ARG A 82 -13.15 12.00 18.90
C ARG A 82 -14.12 11.77 17.74
N ILE A 83 -13.60 11.35 16.59
CA ILE A 83 -14.39 11.11 15.38
C ILE A 83 -14.84 9.65 15.39
N LYS A 84 -16.14 9.42 15.58
CA LYS A 84 -16.73 8.07 15.56
C LYS A 84 -16.39 7.30 14.28
N LEU A 85 -16.37 8.00 13.14
CA LEU A 85 -16.03 7.43 11.83
C LEU A 85 -14.62 6.84 11.80
N ALA A 86 -13.64 7.45 12.49
CA ALA A 86 -12.28 6.95 12.53
C ALA A 86 -12.22 5.54 13.14
N GLY A 87 -13.02 5.27 14.17
CA GLY A 87 -13.16 3.93 14.75
C GLY A 87 -13.76 2.91 13.77
N GLN A 88 -14.78 3.30 13.01
CA GLN A 88 -15.43 2.42 12.02
C GLN A 88 -14.48 2.03 10.89
N VAL A 89 -13.73 3.02 10.36
CA VAL A 89 -12.73 2.78 9.31
C VAL A 89 -11.64 1.81 9.81
N ILE A 90 -11.18 1.95 11.06
CA ILE A 90 -10.21 1.01 11.65
C ILE A 90 -10.77 -0.41 11.71
N GLU A 91 -12.02 -0.59 12.15
CA GLU A 91 -12.65 -1.91 12.24
C GLU A 91 -12.77 -2.56 10.87
N GLU A 92 -13.19 -1.82 9.84
CA GLU A 92 -13.28 -2.34 8.49
C GLU A 92 -11.91 -2.70 7.90
N VAL A 93 -10.91 -1.82 8.05
CA VAL A 93 -9.54 -2.11 7.60
C VAL A 93 -8.98 -3.36 8.27
N LYS A 94 -9.25 -3.56 9.57
CA LYS A 94 -8.89 -4.80 10.28
C LYS A 94 -9.56 -6.03 9.68
N ASN A 95 -10.80 -5.94 9.24
CA ASN A 95 -11.49 -7.04 8.56
C ASN A 95 -10.82 -7.41 7.22
N TYR A 96 -10.25 -6.43 6.50
CA TYR A 96 -9.54 -6.68 5.23
C TYR A 96 -8.09 -7.16 5.41
N PHE A 97 -7.35 -6.62 6.39
CA PHE A 97 -5.90 -6.82 6.50
C PHE A 97 -5.45 -7.63 7.72
N SER A 98 -6.37 -8.03 8.59
CA SER A 98 -6.10 -8.86 9.78
C SER A 98 -4.93 -8.30 10.62
N GLU A 99 -3.96 -9.13 11.04
CA GLU A 99 -2.83 -8.78 11.92
C GLU A 99 -1.79 -7.80 11.32
N LYS A 100 -2.05 -7.21 10.15
CA LYS A 100 -1.11 -6.30 9.47
C LYS A 100 -1.50 -4.83 9.57
N VAL A 101 -2.33 -4.46 10.53
CA VAL A 101 -2.73 -3.06 10.78
C VAL A 101 -1.90 -2.52 11.94
N TYR A 102 -1.19 -1.41 11.70
CA TYR A 102 -0.34 -0.71 12.67
C TYR A 102 -0.90 0.67 13.02
#